data_AF-A0A0U1NMG5-F1
#
_entry.id   AF-A0A0U1NMG5-F1
#
_cell.length_a   1.000
_cell.length_b   1.000
_cell.length_c   1.000
_cell.angle_alpha   90.00
_cell.angle_beta   90.00
_cell.angle_gamma   90.00
#
_symmetry.space_group_name_H-M   'P 1'
#
loop_
_entity.id
_entity.type
_entity.pdbx_description
1 polymer ?
#
loop_
_entity_poly.entity_id
_entity_poly.type
_entity_poly.pdbx_seq_one_letter_code
_entity_poly.pdbx_strand_id
1 'polypeptide(L)'
;MNIVKTIALGSAGLLMAGCVSGFEGGPRDDKTVDAGFRGNKDLSQLQAGIWVDPTGCDHWIIDDGIEGYLSARLDPEGKPVCSGVAPPNTAIGPFKGADDVSDPL
;
A
#
# COMPACT_ATOMS: atom_id res chain seq x y z
N MET A 1 -32.49 33.79 8.69
CA MET A 1 -31.24 33.44 9.40
C MET A 1 -31.16 31.96 9.77
N ASN A 2 -32.28 31.29 10.09
CA ASN A 2 -32.25 29.88 10.50
C ASN A 2 -32.01 28.92 9.33
N ILE A 3 -32.64 29.14 8.17
CA ILE A 3 -32.48 28.30 6.97
C ILE A 3 -31.03 28.26 6.45
N VAL A 4 -30.32 29.39 6.47
CA VAL A 4 -28.91 29.46 6.01
C VAL A 4 -27.99 28.66 6.95
N LYS A 5 -28.24 28.67 8.26
CA LYS A 5 -27.52 27.84 9.23
C LYS A 5 -27.78 26.35 9.00
N THR A 6 -29.02 25.95 8.72
CA THR A 6 -29.37 24.55 8.49
C THR A 6 -28.73 24.02 7.20
N ILE A 7 -28.71 24.83 6.14
CA ILE A 7 -28.05 24.47 4.87
C ILE A 7 -26.54 24.34 5.11
N ALA A 8 -25.90 25.30 5.79
CA ALA A 8 -24.47 25.27 6.07
C ALA A 8 -24.04 24.03 6.89
N LEU A 9 -24.81 23.64 7.91
CA LEU A 9 -24.56 22.41 8.68
C LEU A 9 -24.78 21.13 7.85
N GLY A 10 -25.80 21.11 6.98
CA GLY A 10 -26.07 19.98 6.10
C GLY A 10 -24.95 19.73 5.07
N SER A 11 -24.43 20.80 4.47
CA SER A 11 -23.30 20.72 3.52
C SER A 11 -21.98 20.31 4.18
N ALA A 12 -21.74 20.67 5.45
CA ALA A 12 -20.56 20.20 6.19
C ALA A 12 -20.61 18.69 6.49
N GLY A 13 -21.82 18.14 6.72
CA GLY A 13 -22.01 16.70 6.96
C GLY A 13 -21.72 15.83 5.73
N LEU A 14 -22.07 16.30 4.52
CA LEU A 14 -21.77 15.56 3.27
C LEU A 14 -20.28 15.54 2.92
N LEU A 15 -19.52 16.57 3.29
CA LEU A 15 -18.08 16.61 3.03
C LEU A 15 -17.27 15.61 3.88
N MET A 16 -17.82 15.17 5.02
CA MET A 16 -17.14 14.24 5.94
C MET A 16 -17.50 12.77 5.71
N ALA A 17 -18.47 12.46 4.83
CA ALA A 17 -18.93 11.09 4.58
C ALA A 17 -18.11 10.35 3.49
N GLY A 18 -17.18 11.03 2.81
CA GLY A 18 -16.44 10.49 1.67
C GLY A 18 -15.16 9.70 2.00
N CYS A 19 -14.76 9.61 3.27
CA CYS A 19 -13.38 9.25 3.61
C CYS A 19 -13.05 7.74 3.71
N VAL A 20 -13.94 6.79 3.40
CA VAL A 20 -13.70 5.39 3.83
C VAL A 20 -13.77 4.28 2.77
N SER A 21 -13.92 4.59 1.48
CA SER A 21 -14.07 3.50 0.49
C SER A 21 -13.59 3.77 -0.93
N GLY A 22 -13.15 4.98 -1.26
CA GLY A 22 -12.85 5.35 -2.65
C GLY A 22 -11.40 5.16 -3.08
N PHE A 23 -10.45 5.12 -2.15
CA PHE A 23 -9.03 5.22 -2.47
C PHE A 23 -8.39 3.84 -2.74
N GLU A 24 -8.55 2.90 -1.82
CA GLU A 24 -7.96 1.55 -1.90
C GLU A 24 -8.91 0.48 -2.52
N GLY A 25 -9.92 0.90 -3.29
CA GLY A 25 -10.80 -0.02 -4.02
C GLY A 25 -11.77 -0.87 -3.17
N GLY A 26 -11.98 -0.54 -1.89
CA GLY A 26 -12.95 -1.15 -0.99
C GLY A 26 -12.50 -2.50 -0.38
N PRO A 27 -13.29 -3.10 0.54
CA PRO A 27 -12.96 -4.41 1.10
C PRO A 27 -12.92 -5.47 0.00
N ARG A 28 -11.75 -6.09 -0.17
CA ARG A 28 -11.52 -7.20 -1.10
C ARG A 28 -10.88 -8.36 -0.36
N ASP A 29 -11.48 -9.53 -0.50
CA ASP A 29 -10.96 -10.79 0.03
C ASP A 29 -9.75 -11.26 -0.77
N ASP A 30 -9.71 -10.93 -2.06
CA ASP A 30 -8.58 -11.22 -2.93
C ASP A 30 -7.49 -10.14 -2.78
N LYS A 31 -6.33 -10.55 -2.26
CA LYS A 31 -5.13 -9.72 -2.06
C LYS A 31 -4.07 -9.94 -3.13
N THR A 32 -4.41 -10.61 -4.23
CA THR A 32 -3.53 -10.77 -5.40
C THR A 32 -3.64 -9.62 -6.40
N VAL A 33 -4.59 -8.72 -6.17
CA VAL A 33 -4.90 -7.60 -7.06
C VAL A 33 -4.60 -6.29 -6.36
N ASP A 34 -3.78 -5.46 -7.00
CA ASP A 34 -3.74 -4.03 -6.74
C ASP A 34 -5.00 -3.38 -7.27
N ALA A 35 -5.71 -2.67 -6.40
CA ALA A 35 -7.05 -2.15 -6.60
C ALA A 35 -7.10 -0.62 -6.53
N GLY A 36 -5.97 0.04 -6.77
CA GLY A 36 -5.84 1.48 -6.71
C GLY A 36 -6.70 2.22 -7.74
N PHE A 37 -6.70 3.54 -7.63
CA PHE A 37 -7.46 4.47 -8.47
C PHE A 37 -7.15 4.38 -9.98
N ARG A 38 -6.05 3.72 -10.40
CA ARG A 38 -5.68 3.54 -11.82
C ARG A 38 -6.02 2.19 -12.42
N GLY A 39 -6.56 1.24 -11.66
CA GLY A 39 -7.05 -0.01 -12.23
C GLY A 39 -6.93 -1.19 -11.27
N ASN A 40 -7.10 -2.39 -11.86
CA ASN A 40 -6.92 -3.65 -11.18
C ASN A 40 -5.73 -4.39 -11.81
N LYS A 41 -4.53 -4.24 -11.26
CA LYS A 41 -3.34 -4.96 -11.71
C LYS A 41 -3.14 -6.19 -10.84
N ASP A 42 -2.68 -7.30 -11.40
CA ASP A 42 -2.21 -8.41 -10.57
C ASP A 42 -0.86 -8.04 -9.94
N LEU A 43 -0.61 -8.40 -8.68
CA LEU A 43 0.65 -8.06 -7.99
C LEU A 43 1.90 -8.60 -8.71
N SER A 44 1.76 -9.67 -9.51
CA SER A 44 2.85 -10.20 -10.35
C SER A 44 3.29 -9.25 -11.47
N GLN A 45 2.49 -8.23 -11.78
CA GLN A 45 2.80 -7.21 -12.78
C GLN A 45 3.55 -6.02 -12.17
N LEU A 46 3.61 -5.94 -10.83
CA LEU A 46 4.33 -4.90 -10.11
C LEU A 46 5.77 -5.32 -9.84
N GLN A 47 6.57 -4.37 -9.37
CA GLN A 47 7.99 -4.60 -9.14
C GLN A 47 8.32 -4.67 -7.65
N ALA A 48 8.79 -5.84 -7.22
CA ALA A 48 9.17 -6.06 -5.83
C ALA A 48 10.65 -5.74 -5.58
N GLY A 49 10.94 -5.22 -4.40
CA GLY A 49 12.26 -5.18 -3.79
C GLY A 49 12.33 -6.03 -2.53
N ILE A 50 13.42 -5.84 -1.76
CA ILE A 50 13.61 -6.48 -0.46
C ILE A 50 13.68 -5.41 0.62
N TRP A 51 12.84 -5.54 1.63
CA TRP A 51 12.98 -4.83 2.90
C TRP A 51 13.59 -5.77 3.94
N VAL A 52 14.64 -5.30 4.63
CA VAL A 52 15.27 -6.03 5.73
C VAL A 52 14.70 -5.50 7.05
N ASP A 53 14.02 -6.37 7.79
CA ASP A 53 13.38 -6.00 9.06
C ASP A 53 14.42 -5.75 10.18
N PRO A 54 14.01 -5.27 11.38
CA PRO A 54 14.93 -5.02 12.49
C PRO A 54 15.70 -6.26 12.98
N THR A 55 15.21 -7.46 12.68
CA THR A 55 15.85 -8.73 13.04
C THR A 55 16.85 -9.20 11.97
N GLY A 56 16.91 -8.51 10.83
CA GLY A 56 17.81 -8.81 9.72
C GLY A 56 17.20 -9.75 8.68
N CYS A 57 15.89 -9.99 8.72
CA CYS A 57 15.22 -10.92 7.82
C CYS A 57 14.50 -10.20 6.68
N ASP A 58 14.46 -10.86 5.53
CA ASP A 58 14.01 -10.34 4.25
C ASP A 58 12.48 -10.41 4.15
N HIS A 59 11.89 -9.35 3.63
CA HIS A 59 10.51 -9.28 3.21
C HIS A 59 10.45 -8.80 1.76
N TRP A 60 9.58 -9.39 0.96
CA TRP A 60 9.17 -8.79 -0.31
C TRP A 60 8.39 -7.53 0.00
N ILE A 61 8.77 -6.43 -0.66
CA ILE A 61 8.08 -5.16 -0.56
C ILE A 61 7.77 -4.62 -1.95
N ILE A 62 6.55 -4.14 -2.13
CA ILE A 62 6.11 -3.33 -3.27
C ILE A 62 5.52 -2.06 -2.67
N ASP A 63 5.86 -0.93 -3.26
CA ASP A 63 5.36 0.38 -2.93
C ASP A 63 4.89 1.00 -4.24
N ASP A 64 3.56 1.14 -4.42
CA ASP A 64 2.95 1.79 -5.59
C ASP A 64 2.50 3.22 -5.23
N GLY A 65 3.12 3.78 -4.20
CA GLY A 65 2.99 5.14 -3.70
C GLY A 65 1.96 5.32 -2.60
N ILE A 66 0.67 5.04 -2.85
CA ILE A 66 -0.36 5.08 -1.80
C ILE A 66 -0.52 3.71 -1.17
N GLU A 67 -0.55 2.68 -2.01
CA GLU A 67 -0.72 1.29 -1.62
C GLU A 67 0.65 0.59 -1.50
N GLY A 68 0.81 -0.19 -0.43
CA GLY A 68 2.01 -0.98 -0.19
C GLY A 68 1.68 -2.45 0.08
N TYR A 69 2.51 -3.35 -0.44
CA TYR A 69 2.40 -4.79 -0.23
C TYR A 69 3.65 -5.32 0.44
N LEU A 70 3.46 -6.18 1.44
CA LEU A 70 4.56 -6.75 2.19
C LEU A 70 4.27 -8.21 2.52
N SER A 71 5.25 -9.07 2.28
CA SER A 71 5.20 -10.48 2.70
C SER A 71 6.58 -10.96 3.13
N ALA A 72 6.63 -11.83 4.14
CA ALA A 72 7.88 -12.46 4.55
C ALA A 72 8.45 -13.28 3.39
N ARG A 73 9.75 -13.13 3.11
CA ARG A 73 10.43 -13.99 2.15
C ARG A 73 10.80 -15.29 2.86
N LEU A 74 10.21 -16.39 2.41
CA LEU A 74 10.41 -17.71 3.02
C LEU A 74 11.27 -18.61 2.13
N ASP A 75 12.03 -19.50 2.78
CA ASP A 75 12.68 -20.63 2.12
C ASP A 75 11.65 -21.75 1.80
N PRO A 76 12.03 -22.80 1.05
CA PRO A 76 11.12 -23.90 0.73
C PRO A 76 10.58 -24.65 1.96
N GLU A 77 11.27 -24.55 3.11
CA GLU A 77 10.86 -25.11 4.39
C GLU A 77 9.94 -24.18 5.20
N GLY A 78 9.63 -22.99 4.68
CA GLY A 78 8.77 -21.99 5.30
C GLY A 78 9.45 -21.14 6.37
N LYS A 79 10.79 -21.16 6.45
CA LYS A 79 11.55 -20.31 7.40
C LYS A 79 11.86 -18.95 6.78
N PRO A 80 11.95 -17.88 7.59
CA PRO A 80 12.38 -16.57 7.11
C PRO A 80 13.77 -16.63 6.48
N VAL A 81 13.91 -16.02 5.31
CA VAL A 81 15.20 -15.77 4.70
C VAL A 81 15.81 -14.55 5.35
N CYS A 82 17.05 -14.63 5.85
CA CYS A 82 17.76 -13.49 6.43
C CYS A 82 19.11 -13.36 5.71
N SER A 83 19.08 -12.72 4.53
CA SER A 83 20.17 -12.82 3.54
C SER A 83 21.34 -11.86 3.79
N GLY A 84 21.13 -10.82 4.59
CA GLY A 84 22.13 -9.76 4.81
C GLY A 84 22.35 -8.88 3.58
N VAL A 85 21.41 -8.85 2.64
CA VAL A 85 21.51 -8.06 1.40
C VAL A 85 21.54 -6.55 1.65
N ALA A 86 21.03 -6.09 2.79
CA ALA A 86 21.06 -4.70 3.24
C ALA A 86 21.09 -4.62 4.78
N PRO A 87 21.45 -3.46 5.38
CA PRO A 87 21.33 -3.23 6.81
C PRO A 87 19.87 -3.32 7.29
N PRO A 88 19.62 -3.65 8.58
CA PRO A 88 18.27 -3.62 9.14
C PRO A 88 17.58 -2.27 8.93
N ASN A 89 16.26 -2.31 8.72
CA ASN A 89 15.40 -1.17 8.41
C ASN A 89 15.66 -0.52 7.03
N THR A 90 16.20 -1.27 6.07
CA THR A 90 16.51 -0.76 4.73
C THR A 90 15.73 -1.52 3.66
N ALA A 91 15.12 -0.80 2.72
CA ALA A 91 14.55 -1.35 1.51
C ALA A 91 15.51 -1.14 0.33
N ILE A 92 15.67 -2.17 -0.51
CA ILE A 92 16.53 -2.16 -1.69
C ILE A 92 15.81 -2.73 -2.91
N GLY A 93 16.33 -2.41 -4.09
CA GLY A 93 15.77 -2.83 -5.35
C GLY A 93 14.66 -1.89 -5.85
N PRO A 94 13.99 -2.25 -6.95
CA PRO A 94 13.03 -1.38 -7.62
C PRO A 94 11.62 -1.50 -7.04
N PHE A 95 11.48 -1.46 -5.71
CA PHE A 95 10.19 -1.62 -5.04
C PHE A 95 9.18 -0.50 -5.34
N LYS A 96 9.67 0.65 -5.83
CA LYS A 96 8.92 1.80 -6.37
C LYS A 96 8.85 1.82 -7.91
N GLY A 97 9.02 0.66 -8.53
CA GLY A 97 9.17 0.56 -9.98
C GLY A 97 7.83 0.64 -10.73
N ALA A 98 6.72 0.46 -10.02
CA ALA A 98 5.38 0.41 -10.60
C ALA A 98 4.60 1.73 -10.46
N ASP A 99 5.15 2.69 -9.71
CA ASP A 99 4.53 3.93 -9.24
C ASP A 99 3.56 4.57 -10.26
N ASP A 100 2.28 4.25 -10.09
CA ASP A 100 1.21 5.03 -10.71
C ASP A 100 1.11 6.40 -10.02
N VAL A 101 1.52 6.51 -8.76
CA VAL A 101 1.46 7.74 -7.97
C VAL A 101 2.86 8.20 -7.67
N SER A 102 3.13 9.50 -7.86
CA SER A 102 4.37 10.08 -7.38
C SER A 102 4.42 9.99 -5.85
N ASP A 103 5.32 9.17 -5.32
CA ASP A 103 5.67 9.12 -3.90
C ASP A 103 6.93 9.95 -3.62
N PRO A 104 6.86 11.00 -2.78
CA PRO A 104 8.02 11.79 -2.40
C PRO A 104 8.86 11.18 -1.26
N LEU A 105 8.35 10.15 -0.58
CA LEU A 105 9.14 9.35 0.38
C LEU A 105 10.01 8.35 -0.37
#